data_AF-A0AAD8TW22-F1
#
_entry.id   AF-A0AAD8TW22-F1
#
_cell.length_a   1.000
_cell.length_b   1.000
_cell.length_c   1.000
_cell.angle_alpha   90.00
_cell.angle_beta   90.00
_cell.angle_gamma   90.00
#
_symmetry.space_group_name_H-M   'P 1'
#
loop_
_entity.id
_entity.type
_entity.pdbx_description
1 polymer ?
#
loop_
_entity_poly.entity_id
_entity_poly.type
_entity_poly.pdbx_seq_one_letter_code
_entity_poly.pdbx_strand_id
1 'polypeptide(L)'
;MILYNIPRIQTRKATWITHFHISQEIMKRKKMGLRSLIDELTEQYMRDRDQSTIVFPEVYISKGEGSAGNDECVNDQTCCITVVTENDSNSISQLDTIKKRVIPKLLAILVKGFLEFKDIEIQCQQDNELVVKVGMSEHCKSGEFWANLQNACVAIFELIDWERSRPGSVYDISFSYGVDSAWNFFVESLRSTTDDIGRNIRRKHLLVVADSLSVSGQFHGLSSQGLKQQRTRLSISSPFSEACFSRPAQSFINAAKQSSVDNLCGTVDAMAWGKEPFAGTSGPFKIMYSGKAHEPIASVNVYDFLQNPEVRDANSNGGTISEQQDFRSARVGLWDNIIDMRTCLQNMLQKYKLNEYVTELDKSDVIEALRFHPRGHEKIGAGIRDIKIGHHPSHPGTRCFILIRDDDSTEDFSYRKCVQGAADSISPQLGSYAEKILRYRAV
;
A
#
# COMPACT_ATOMS: atom_id res chain seq x y z
N MET A 1 -0.21 -27.74 32.63
CA MET A 1 -0.06 -27.88 34.10
C MET A 1 1.06 -28.87 34.38
N ILE A 2 2.05 -28.53 35.21
CA ILE A 2 3.13 -29.47 35.60
C ILE A 2 2.78 -29.98 37.00
N LEU A 3 2.63 -31.30 37.16
CA LEU A 3 2.32 -31.96 38.41
C LEU A 3 3.54 -32.76 38.89
N TYR A 4 3.82 -32.68 40.19
CA TYR A 4 4.80 -33.55 40.83
C TYR A 4 4.12 -34.87 41.19
N ASN A 5 4.61 -36.00 40.66
CA ASN A 5 4.01 -37.29 40.98
C ASN A 5 4.61 -37.84 42.29
N ILE A 6 3.80 -37.98 43.33
CA ILE A 6 4.20 -38.68 44.55
C ILE A 6 3.97 -40.18 44.28
N PRO A 7 5.01 -41.04 44.29
CA PRO A 7 4.90 -42.41 43.85
C PRO A 7 3.97 -43.21 44.78
N ARG A 8 2.71 -43.37 44.39
CA ARG A 8 1.83 -44.41 44.90
C ARG A 8 1.74 -45.53 43.86
N ILE A 9 2.49 -46.59 44.16
CA ILE A 9 2.36 -47.98 43.72
C ILE A 9 2.11 -48.19 42.20
N GLN A 10 3.19 -48.63 41.54
CA GLN A 10 3.21 -49.39 40.27
C GLN A 10 2.67 -48.71 39.01
N THR A 11 3.32 -47.62 38.58
CA THR A 11 3.69 -47.41 37.17
C THR A 11 4.95 -46.53 37.12
N ARG A 12 5.78 -46.72 36.08
CA ARG A 12 7.16 -46.20 35.87
C ARG A 12 7.59 -44.93 36.63
N LYS A 13 8.82 -44.98 37.16
CA LYS A 13 9.54 -43.95 37.95
C LYS A 13 9.74 -42.65 37.17
N ALA A 14 8.78 -41.73 37.23
CA ALA A 14 8.99 -40.36 36.75
C ALA A 14 8.61 -39.35 37.83
N THR A 15 9.54 -38.46 38.17
CA THR A 15 9.39 -37.47 39.25
C THR A 15 8.44 -36.33 38.89
N TRP A 16 8.38 -35.95 37.61
CA TRP A 16 7.58 -34.82 37.11
C TRP A 16 6.74 -35.24 35.91
N ILE A 17 5.47 -34.83 35.92
CA ILE A 17 4.51 -35.08 34.85
C ILE A 17 4.02 -33.73 34.32
N THR A 18 4.02 -33.55 33.00
CA THR A 18 3.45 -32.36 32.37
C THR A 18 2.17 -32.70 31.63
N HIS A 19 1.07 -32.05 32.00
CA HIS A 19 -0.22 -32.14 31.34
C HIS A 19 -0.42 -30.95 30.38
N PHE A 20 -0.72 -31.27 29.12
CA PHE A 20 -1.17 -30.32 28.11
C PHE A 20 -2.67 -30.48 27.92
N HIS A 21 -3.43 -29.42 28.15
CA HIS A 21 -4.87 -29.39 27.91
C HIS A 21 -5.12 -28.79 26.54
N ILE A 22 -5.77 -29.56 25.68
CA ILE A 22 -5.99 -29.21 24.28
C ILE A 22 -7.48 -29.08 24.03
N SER A 23 -7.90 -27.99 23.40
CA SER A 23 -9.31 -27.80 23.02
C SER A 23 -9.72 -28.85 21.98
N GLN A 24 -10.70 -29.68 22.34
CA GLN A 24 -11.26 -30.69 21.45
C GLN A 24 -12.01 -30.04 20.28
N GLU A 25 -12.57 -28.85 20.49
CA GLU A 25 -13.23 -28.06 19.45
C GLU A 25 -12.23 -27.64 18.36
N ILE A 26 -11.06 -27.11 18.74
CA ILE A 26 -10.02 -26.71 17.79
C ILE A 26 -9.48 -27.94 17.03
N MET A 27 -9.28 -29.08 17.72
CA MET A 27 -8.86 -30.32 17.04
C MET A 27 -9.88 -30.80 16.01
N LYS A 28 -11.19 -30.74 16.32
CA LYS A 28 -12.26 -31.07 15.37
C LYS A 28 -12.25 -30.13 14.17
N ARG A 29 -12.18 -28.80 14.39
CA ARG A 29 -12.11 -27.80 13.31
C ARG A 29 -10.90 -28.05 12.39
N LYS A 30 -9.74 -28.41 12.95
CA LYS A 30 -8.51 -28.70 12.19
C LYS A 30 -8.44 -30.12 11.62
N LYS A 31 -9.50 -30.94 11.76
CA LYS A 31 -9.57 -32.35 11.36
C LYS A 31 -8.33 -33.12 11.82
N MET A 32 -8.07 -33.09 13.12
CA MET A 32 -6.90 -33.71 13.73
C MET A 32 -7.33 -34.72 14.80
N GLY A 33 -6.79 -35.94 14.73
CA GLY A 33 -7.02 -36.98 15.72
C GLY A 33 -6.05 -36.86 16.90
N LEU A 34 -6.47 -37.33 18.08
CA LEU A 34 -5.60 -37.36 19.25
C LEU A 34 -4.41 -38.31 19.06
N ARG A 35 -4.64 -39.48 18.43
CA ARG A 35 -3.58 -40.46 18.16
C ARG A 35 -2.53 -39.88 17.22
N SER A 36 -2.96 -39.37 16.06
CA SER A 36 -2.07 -38.71 15.10
C SER A 36 -1.26 -37.57 15.71
N LEU A 37 -1.83 -36.81 16.64
CA LEU A 37 -1.12 -35.74 17.35
C LEU A 37 -0.02 -36.31 18.28
N ILE A 38 -0.33 -37.35 19.05
CA ILE A 38 0.64 -37.99 19.95
C ILE A 38 1.78 -38.62 19.13
N ASP A 39 1.44 -39.31 18.05
CA ASP A 39 2.40 -39.98 17.17
C ASP A 39 3.35 -38.94 16.56
N GLU A 40 2.81 -37.85 15.98
CA GLU A 40 3.62 -36.78 15.37
C GLU A 40 4.52 -36.06 16.39
N LEU A 41 3.98 -35.72 17.58
CA LEU A 41 4.76 -35.10 18.65
C LEU A 41 5.92 -36.00 19.12
N THR A 42 5.67 -37.30 19.21
CA THR A 42 6.67 -38.27 19.65
C THR A 42 7.75 -38.43 18.58
N GLU A 43 7.37 -38.65 17.32
CA GLU A 43 8.33 -38.84 16.23
C GLU A 43 9.20 -37.61 15.99
N GLN A 44 8.62 -36.40 15.95
CA GLN A 44 9.40 -35.18 15.74
C GLN A 44 10.31 -34.87 16.93
N TYR A 45 9.84 -35.07 18.16
CA TYR A 45 10.68 -34.86 19.34
C TYR A 45 11.88 -35.81 19.35
N MET A 46 11.68 -37.09 19.04
CA MET A 46 12.77 -38.07 19.00
C MET A 46 13.76 -37.76 17.87
N ARG A 47 13.27 -37.38 16.68
CA ARG A 47 14.11 -36.99 15.55
C ARG A 47 15.00 -35.79 15.89
N ASP A 48 14.42 -34.77 16.52
CA ASP A 48 15.15 -33.55 16.90
C ASP A 48 16.14 -33.79 18.05
N ARG A 49 15.81 -34.69 18.99
CA ARG A 49 16.75 -35.15 20.02
C ARG A 49 17.97 -35.79 19.37
N ASP A 50 17.75 -36.71 18.44
CA ASP A 50 18.82 -37.53 17.85
C ASP A 50 19.72 -36.69 16.91
N GLN A 51 19.21 -35.60 16.33
CA GLN A 51 19.97 -34.68 15.47
C GLN A 51 20.68 -33.54 16.25
N SER A 52 20.35 -33.35 17.53
CA SER A 52 20.85 -32.23 18.33
C SER A 52 22.17 -32.56 19.04
N THR A 53 23.11 -31.62 19.02
CA THR A 53 24.34 -31.68 19.84
C THR A 53 24.06 -31.52 21.35
N ILE A 54 22.88 -30.99 21.69
CA ILE A 54 22.42 -30.78 23.07
C ILE A 54 21.61 -32.00 23.52
N VAL A 55 21.98 -32.56 24.69
CA VAL A 55 21.27 -33.68 25.31
C VAL A 55 19.85 -33.25 25.73
N PHE A 56 18.85 -33.83 25.07
CA PHE A 56 17.44 -33.73 25.48
C PHE A 56 17.01 -35.01 26.21
N PRO A 57 16.19 -34.90 27.27
CA PRO A 57 15.71 -36.07 28.01
C PRO A 57 14.75 -36.91 27.16
N GLU A 58 14.70 -38.20 27.45
CA GLU A 58 13.70 -39.09 26.86
C GLU A 58 12.31 -38.75 27.40
N VAL A 59 11.35 -38.64 26.47
CA VAL A 59 10.00 -38.19 26.74
C VAL A 59 9.00 -39.24 26.25
N TYR A 60 8.09 -39.62 27.13
CA TYR A 60 6.96 -40.47 26.81
C TYR A 60 5.69 -39.63 26.78
N ILE A 61 5.03 -39.59 25.62
CA ILE A 61 3.79 -38.86 25.39
C ILE A 61 2.64 -39.86 25.30
N SER A 62 1.60 -39.66 26.09
CA SER A 62 0.43 -40.55 26.09
C SER A 62 -0.86 -39.76 26.32
N LYS A 63 -2.01 -40.39 26.03
CA LYS A 63 -3.31 -39.83 26.39
C LYS A 63 -3.40 -39.74 27.90
N GLY A 64 -3.65 -38.54 28.42
CA GLY A 64 -3.90 -38.34 29.83
C GLY A 64 -5.29 -38.85 30.21
N GLU A 65 -5.35 -39.73 31.19
CA GLU A 65 -6.57 -39.92 31.97
C GLU A 65 -6.72 -38.66 32.83
N GLY A 66 -7.84 -37.95 32.67
CA GLY A 66 -8.09 -36.72 33.42
C GLY A 66 -7.88 -36.99 34.90
N SER A 67 -6.92 -36.31 35.53
CA SER A 67 -6.66 -36.49 36.95
C SER A 67 -7.86 -36.00 37.74
N ALA A 68 -8.63 -36.94 38.27
CA ALA A 68 -9.54 -36.72 39.37
C ALA A 68 -8.73 -36.23 40.58
N GLY A 69 -8.77 -34.93 40.82
CA GLY A 69 -8.12 -34.28 41.94
C GLY A 69 -8.66 -32.87 42.10
N ASN A 70 -9.79 -32.77 42.80
CA ASN A 70 -10.38 -31.61 43.46
C ASN A 70 -9.89 -30.23 42.97
N ASP A 71 -10.55 -29.68 41.96
CA ASP A 71 -11.25 -28.38 42.06
C ASP A 71 -11.96 -28.10 40.75
N GLU A 72 -13.07 -27.39 40.86
CA GLU A 72 -13.98 -26.96 39.80
C GLU A 72 -13.24 -26.45 38.55
N CYS A 73 -13.29 -27.19 37.43
CA CYS A 73 -13.21 -26.73 36.02
C CYS A 73 -12.58 -27.79 35.08
N VAL A 74 -13.18 -28.97 34.93
CA VAL A 74 -12.92 -29.79 33.73
C VAL A 74 -14.15 -29.70 32.85
N ASN A 75 -14.15 -28.69 31.99
CA ASN A 75 -15.11 -28.59 30.90
C ASN A 75 -14.88 -29.80 29.97
N ASP A 76 -15.95 -30.56 29.66
CA ASP A 76 -16.00 -31.78 28.82
C ASP A 76 -15.46 -31.60 27.38
N GLN A 77 -14.90 -30.43 27.08
CA GLN A 77 -14.42 -29.98 25.78
C GLN A 77 -12.90 -29.99 25.65
N THR A 78 -12.16 -30.52 26.63
CA THR A 78 -10.68 -30.56 26.61
C THR A 78 -10.13 -31.98 26.63
N CYS A 79 -9.12 -32.24 25.81
CA CYS A 79 -8.36 -33.47 25.81
C CYS A 79 -7.02 -33.25 26.51
N CYS A 80 -6.60 -34.19 27.35
CA CYS A 80 -5.33 -34.12 28.08
C CYS A 80 -4.25 -35.00 27.42
N ILE A 81 -3.06 -34.45 27.24
CA ILE A 81 -1.86 -35.22 26.89
C ILE A 81 -0.90 -35.17 28.07
N THR A 82 -0.42 -36.35 28.46
CA THR A 82 0.53 -36.52 29.56
C THR A 82 1.91 -36.76 28.98
N VAL A 83 2.86 -35.91 29.38
CA VAL A 83 4.25 -35.93 28.97
C VAL A 83 5.11 -36.26 30.18
N VAL A 84 5.89 -37.33 30.07
CA VAL A 84 6.68 -37.88 31.15
C VAL A 84 8.16 -37.93 30.74
N THR A 85 9.04 -37.32 31.53
CA THR A 85 10.50 -37.37 31.32
C THR A 85 11.15 -38.42 32.21
N GLU A 86 12.11 -39.17 31.68
CA GLU A 86 12.86 -40.18 32.45
C GLU A 86 13.86 -39.55 33.45
N ASN A 87 14.16 -40.29 34.52
CA ASN A 87 14.81 -39.79 35.74
C ASN A 87 16.30 -39.40 35.60
N ASP A 88 16.64 -38.20 36.06
CA ASP A 88 17.93 -37.80 36.60
C ASP A 88 17.83 -37.77 38.13
N SER A 89 18.95 -38.00 38.81
CA SER A 89 19.06 -38.07 40.27
C SER A 89 18.74 -36.76 41.01
N ASN A 90 18.56 -35.63 40.31
CA ASN A 90 18.32 -34.32 40.91
C ASN A 90 17.00 -33.67 40.42
N SER A 91 15.95 -33.78 41.22
CA SER A 91 14.56 -33.40 40.88
C SER A 91 14.39 -31.94 40.45
N ILE A 92 15.17 -31.00 41.00
CA ILE A 92 15.03 -29.56 40.69
C ILE A 92 15.65 -29.21 39.32
N SER A 93 16.81 -29.78 38.97
CA SER A 93 17.42 -29.56 37.65
C SER A 93 16.61 -30.19 36.53
N GLN A 94 15.91 -31.29 36.82
CA GLN A 94 14.93 -31.88 35.90
C GLN A 94 13.77 -30.93 35.61
N LEU A 95 13.18 -30.34 36.65
CA LEU A 95 12.07 -29.39 36.49
C LEU A 95 12.48 -28.18 35.65
N ASP A 96 13.69 -27.65 35.88
CA ASP A 96 14.22 -26.53 35.10
C ASP A 96 14.47 -26.94 33.64
N THR A 97 14.98 -28.15 33.41
CA THR A 97 15.15 -28.73 32.06
C THR A 97 13.81 -28.90 31.34
N ILE A 98 12.77 -29.40 32.03
CA ILE A 98 11.43 -29.54 31.47
C ILE A 98 10.87 -28.16 31.08
N LYS A 99 10.94 -27.18 31.99
CA LYS A 99 10.41 -25.82 31.76
C LYS A 99 11.15 -25.06 30.67
N LYS A 100 12.48 -25.12 30.63
CA LYS A 100 13.30 -24.30 29.73
C LYS A 100 13.62 -24.96 28.40
N ARG A 101 13.54 -26.30 28.31
CA ARG A 101 13.92 -27.04 27.10
C ARG A 101 12.78 -27.88 26.53
N VAL A 102 12.22 -28.80 27.33
CA VAL A 102 11.23 -29.77 26.83
C VAL A 102 9.92 -29.09 26.42
N ILE A 103 9.34 -28.25 27.28
CA ILE A 103 8.07 -27.56 26.99
C ILE A 103 8.19 -26.63 25.78
N PRO A 104 9.18 -25.71 25.70
CA PRO A 104 9.34 -24.85 24.52
C PRO A 104 9.55 -25.66 23.24
N LYS A 105 10.28 -26.78 23.31
CA LYS A 105 10.53 -27.63 22.15
C LYS A 105 9.26 -28.33 21.68
N LEU A 106 8.49 -28.93 22.59
CA LEU A 106 7.21 -29.58 22.25
C LEU A 106 6.19 -28.58 21.68
N LEU A 107 6.15 -27.35 22.19
CA LEU A 107 5.27 -26.29 21.68
C LEU A 107 5.70 -25.78 20.30
N ALA A 108 6.96 -25.97 19.92
CA ALA A 108 7.49 -25.56 18.61
C ALA A 108 7.32 -26.63 17.52
N ILE A 109 6.86 -27.84 17.85
CA ILE A 109 6.66 -28.93 16.89
C ILE A 109 5.50 -28.59 15.94
N LEU A 110 5.78 -28.69 14.63
CA LEU A 110 4.78 -28.51 13.59
C LEU A 110 3.96 -29.79 13.45
N VAL A 111 2.73 -29.78 13.96
CA VAL A 111 1.84 -30.95 13.85
C VAL A 111 1.11 -30.99 12.50
N LYS A 112 0.70 -29.84 11.97
CA LYS A 112 -0.04 -29.75 10.71
C LYS A 112 0.05 -28.36 10.11
N GLY A 113 0.23 -28.29 8.79
CA GLY A 113 0.33 -27.03 8.04
C GLY A 113 1.78 -26.65 7.76
N PHE A 114 2.06 -25.35 7.75
CA PHE A 114 3.38 -24.77 7.50
C PHE A 114 3.67 -23.74 8.60
N LEU A 115 4.92 -23.67 9.08
CA LEU A 115 5.33 -22.74 10.15
C LEU A 115 5.31 -21.27 9.67
N GLU A 116 5.37 -21.09 8.35
CA GLU A 116 5.44 -19.82 7.65
C GLU A 116 4.09 -19.07 7.70
N PHE A 117 2.97 -19.77 7.82
CA PHE A 117 1.62 -19.17 7.79
C PHE A 117 1.03 -19.10 9.19
N LYS A 118 0.66 -17.89 9.62
CA LYS A 118 0.01 -17.66 10.91
C LYS A 118 -1.49 -17.80 10.79
N ASP A 119 -2.07 -17.05 9.84
CA ASP A 119 -3.50 -16.97 9.61
C ASP A 119 -3.79 -17.12 8.12
N ILE A 120 -4.76 -17.96 7.76
CA ILE A 120 -5.22 -18.13 6.39
C ILE A 120 -6.71 -17.81 6.38
N GLU A 121 -7.07 -16.73 5.69
CA GLU A 121 -8.44 -16.34 5.45
C GLU A 121 -8.82 -16.73 4.02
N ILE A 122 -9.87 -17.55 3.89
CA ILE A 122 -10.41 -17.98 2.60
C ILE A 122 -11.76 -17.30 2.44
N GLN A 123 -11.87 -16.41 1.46
CA GLN A 123 -13.11 -15.73 1.11
C GLN A 123 -13.66 -16.36 -0.16
N CYS A 124 -14.88 -16.89 -0.10
CA CYS A 124 -15.60 -17.36 -1.29
C CYS A 124 -16.45 -16.20 -1.82
N GLN A 125 -16.24 -15.81 -3.07
CA GLN A 125 -17.06 -14.79 -3.72
C GLN A 125 -18.26 -15.38 -4.47
N GLN A 126 -19.15 -14.50 -4.92
CA GLN A 126 -20.45 -14.84 -5.53
C GLN A 126 -20.35 -15.80 -6.73
N ASP A 127 -19.17 -15.91 -7.37
CA ASP A 127 -18.93 -16.72 -8.56
C ASP A 127 -18.28 -18.10 -8.26
N ASN A 128 -18.33 -18.60 -7.00
CA ASN A 128 -17.67 -19.85 -6.54
C ASN A 128 -16.13 -19.86 -6.58
N GLU A 129 -15.49 -18.73 -6.87
CA GLU A 129 -14.04 -18.59 -6.83
C GLU A 129 -13.53 -18.32 -5.41
N LEU A 130 -12.47 -19.03 -5.01
CA LEU A 130 -11.85 -18.88 -3.71
C LEU A 130 -10.73 -17.84 -3.78
N VAL A 131 -10.85 -16.79 -2.97
CA VAL A 131 -9.77 -15.80 -2.77
C VAL A 131 -9.10 -16.09 -1.44
N VAL A 132 -7.78 -16.26 -1.48
CA VAL A 132 -6.98 -16.55 -0.30
C VAL A 132 -6.21 -15.30 0.13
N LYS A 133 -6.39 -14.91 1.39
CA LYS A 133 -5.59 -13.89 2.07
C LYS A 133 -4.79 -14.56 3.17
N VAL A 134 -3.47 -14.40 3.15
CA VAL A 134 -2.59 -15.08 4.12
C VAL A 134 -1.84 -14.08 4.97
N GLY A 135 -1.99 -14.20 6.28
CA GLY A 135 -1.16 -13.53 7.29
C GLY A 135 0.07 -14.36 7.60
N MET A 136 1.24 -13.73 7.52
CA MET A 136 2.53 -14.40 7.74
C MET A 136 2.87 -14.52 9.23
N SER A 137 3.61 -15.56 9.56
CA SER A 137 4.25 -15.75 10.87
C SER A 137 5.49 -14.87 11.00
N GLU A 138 5.80 -14.43 12.23
CA GLU A 138 6.98 -13.61 12.56
C GLU A 138 8.31 -14.33 12.25
N HIS A 139 8.28 -15.66 12.09
CA HIS A 139 9.45 -16.50 11.84
C HIS A 139 9.74 -16.75 10.36
N CYS A 140 8.88 -16.26 9.45
CA CYS A 140 9.06 -16.49 8.03
C CYS A 140 10.15 -15.56 7.47
N LYS A 141 11.12 -16.13 6.74
CA LYS A 141 12.06 -15.34 5.94
C LYS A 141 11.32 -14.80 4.73
N SER A 142 11.36 -13.49 4.54
CA SER A 142 10.67 -12.84 3.43
C SER A 142 11.20 -13.33 2.09
N GLY A 143 10.30 -13.89 1.28
CA GLY A 143 10.44 -13.86 -0.17
C GLY A 143 10.15 -15.12 -0.97
N GLU A 144 10.30 -16.30 -0.38
CA GLU A 144 10.00 -17.57 -1.07
C GLU A 144 8.66 -18.15 -0.65
N PHE A 145 8.02 -17.57 0.37
CA PHE A 145 6.83 -18.13 1.01
C PHE A 145 5.60 -18.16 0.09
N TRP A 146 5.43 -17.15 -0.77
CA TRP A 146 4.24 -17.07 -1.62
C TRP A 146 4.27 -18.16 -2.69
N ALA A 147 5.45 -18.39 -3.28
CA ALA A 147 5.69 -19.52 -4.15
C ALA A 147 5.50 -20.85 -3.42
N ASN A 148 5.96 -20.98 -2.17
CA ASN A 148 5.75 -22.19 -1.37
C ASN A 148 4.26 -22.48 -1.11
N LEU A 149 3.46 -21.44 -0.84
CA LEU A 149 2.00 -21.58 -0.72
C LEU A 149 1.37 -22.04 -2.03
N GLN A 150 1.71 -21.39 -3.15
CA GLN A 150 1.21 -21.76 -4.48
C GLN A 150 1.57 -23.22 -4.80
N ASN A 151 2.80 -23.64 -4.52
CA ASN A 151 3.27 -25.01 -4.69
C ASN A 151 2.52 -26.01 -3.79
N ALA A 152 2.24 -25.65 -2.53
CA ALA A 152 1.46 -26.48 -1.63
C ALA A 152 -0.01 -26.63 -2.07
N CYS A 153 -0.54 -25.63 -2.77
CA CYS A 153 -1.91 -25.58 -3.26
C CYS A 153 -2.08 -26.12 -4.68
N VAL A 154 -1.06 -26.76 -5.29
CA VAL A 154 -1.14 -27.31 -6.66
C VAL A 154 -2.39 -28.18 -6.89
N ALA A 155 -2.77 -29.01 -5.91
CA ALA A 155 -3.94 -29.89 -6.02
C ALA A 155 -5.29 -29.15 -6.11
N ILE A 156 -5.34 -27.90 -5.64
CA ILE A 156 -6.54 -27.04 -5.64
C ILE A 156 -6.28 -25.72 -6.38
N PHE A 157 -5.23 -25.65 -7.21
CA PHE A 157 -4.73 -24.41 -7.78
C PHE A 157 -5.80 -23.72 -8.63
N GLU A 158 -6.50 -24.49 -9.46
CA GLU A 158 -7.59 -24.04 -10.35
C GLU A 158 -8.84 -23.55 -9.61
N LEU A 159 -8.99 -23.90 -8.32
CA LEU A 159 -10.13 -23.45 -7.52
C LEU A 159 -9.86 -22.10 -6.84
N ILE A 160 -8.60 -21.66 -6.84
CA ILE A 160 -8.14 -20.45 -6.19
C ILE A 160 -7.89 -19.39 -7.26
N ASP A 161 -8.55 -18.24 -7.12
CA ASP A 161 -8.22 -17.08 -7.93
C ASP A 161 -6.93 -16.46 -7.39
N TRP A 162 -5.81 -16.81 -8.02
CA TRP A 162 -4.50 -16.29 -7.67
C TRP A 162 -4.25 -14.85 -8.10
N GLU A 163 -5.01 -14.33 -9.08
CA GLU A 163 -4.90 -12.92 -9.48
C GLU A 163 -5.43 -11.99 -8.39
N ARG A 164 -6.42 -12.46 -7.63
CA ARG A 164 -7.02 -11.70 -6.51
C ARG A 164 -6.52 -12.14 -5.14
N SER A 165 -5.87 -13.30 -5.04
CA SER A 165 -5.23 -13.78 -3.82
C SER A 165 -3.93 -13.04 -3.56
N ARG A 166 -3.70 -12.67 -2.30
CA ARG A 166 -2.54 -11.85 -1.92
C ARG A 166 -2.06 -12.09 -0.49
N PRO A 167 -0.76 -11.88 -0.23
CA PRO A 167 -0.26 -11.75 1.13
C PRO A 167 -0.94 -10.60 1.89
N GLY A 168 -1.00 -10.70 3.22
CA GLY A 168 -1.67 -9.71 4.07
C GLY A 168 -0.88 -8.41 4.30
N SER A 169 0.42 -8.39 4.02
CA SER A 169 1.30 -7.24 4.24
C SER A 169 1.74 -6.60 2.93
N VAL A 170 1.85 -5.27 2.92
CA VAL A 170 2.40 -4.49 1.80
C VAL A 170 3.81 -4.96 1.44
N TYR A 171 4.61 -5.31 2.44
CA TYR A 171 5.98 -5.77 2.23
C TYR A 171 6.02 -7.12 1.51
N ASP A 172 5.16 -8.04 1.94
CA ASP A 172 5.04 -9.38 1.38
C ASP A 172 4.49 -9.34 -0.06
N ILE A 173 3.53 -8.46 -0.33
CA ILE A 173 3.05 -8.17 -1.69
C ILE A 173 4.17 -7.58 -2.54
N SER A 174 4.93 -6.62 -2.00
CA SER A 174 6.03 -5.97 -2.73
C SER A 174 7.10 -6.96 -3.15
N PHE A 175 7.35 -7.96 -2.32
CA PHE A 175 8.28 -9.03 -2.64
C PHE A 175 7.69 -10.01 -3.67
N SER A 176 6.44 -10.41 -3.50
CA SER A 176 5.82 -11.46 -4.32
C SER A 176 5.43 -10.99 -5.72
N TYR A 177 4.91 -9.77 -5.81
CA TYR A 177 4.29 -9.22 -7.04
C TYR A 177 4.91 -7.88 -7.47
N GLY A 178 5.93 -7.39 -6.77
CA GLY A 178 6.60 -6.13 -7.08
C GLY A 178 5.98 -4.89 -6.40
N VAL A 179 6.73 -3.80 -6.45
CA VAL A 179 6.41 -2.55 -5.74
C VAL A 179 5.11 -1.90 -6.23
N ASP A 180 4.78 -1.99 -7.53
CA ASP A 180 3.56 -1.41 -8.09
C ASP A 180 2.30 -2.11 -7.57
N SER A 181 2.34 -3.44 -7.46
CA SER A 181 1.26 -4.25 -6.88
C SER A 181 1.05 -3.90 -5.40
N ALA A 182 2.15 -3.75 -4.66
CA ALA A 182 2.11 -3.31 -3.28
C ALA A 182 1.58 -1.87 -3.12
N TRP A 183 1.94 -1.00 -4.06
CA TRP A 183 1.46 0.38 -4.08
C TRP A 183 -0.05 0.46 -4.31
N ASN A 184 -0.58 -0.30 -5.28
CA ASN A 184 -2.02 -0.35 -5.53
C ASN A 184 -2.77 -0.84 -4.29
N PHE A 185 -2.28 -1.94 -3.69
CA PHE A 185 -2.82 -2.47 -2.45
C PHE A 185 -2.78 -1.45 -1.31
N PHE A 186 -1.66 -0.76 -1.13
CA PHE A 186 -1.50 0.22 -0.06
C PHE A 186 -2.46 1.39 -0.22
N VAL A 187 -2.66 1.90 -1.45
CA VAL A 187 -3.63 2.98 -1.74
C VAL A 187 -5.07 2.53 -1.47
N GLU A 188 -5.45 1.32 -1.88
CA GLU A 188 -6.77 0.74 -1.59
C GLU A 188 -7.00 0.56 -0.08
N SER A 189 -6.00 0.02 0.61
CA SER A 189 -6.04 -0.20 2.05
C SER A 189 -6.14 1.10 2.83
N LEU A 190 -5.35 2.12 2.45
CA LEU A 190 -5.45 3.47 3.02
C LEU A 190 -6.83 4.04 2.79
N ARG A 191 -7.38 3.95 1.57
CA ARG A 191 -8.71 4.47 1.26
C ARG A 191 -9.79 3.79 2.11
N SER A 192 -9.79 2.46 2.15
CA SER A 192 -10.73 1.69 2.97
C SER A 192 -10.64 2.11 4.43
N THR A 193 -9.43 2.16 4.97
CA THR A 193 -9.21 2.55 6.37
C THR A 193 -9.69 3.98 6.65
N THR A 194 -9.47 4.92 5.72
CA THR A 194 -9.94 6.31 5.86
C THR A 194 -11.45 6.42 5.77
N ASP A 195 -12.08 5.61 4.93
CA ASP A 195 -13.54 5.56 4.79
C ASP A 195 -14.17 4.93 6.06
N ASP A 196 -13.56 3.89 6.63
CA ASP A 196 -14.00 3.20 7.85
C ASP A 196 -13.97 4.13 9.08
N ILE A 197 -13.02 5.06 9.16
CA ILE A 197 -12.96 6.11 10.20
C ILE A 197 -13.83 7.34 9.86
N GLY A 198 -14.58 7.31 8.76
CA GLY A 198 -15.46 8.40 8.32
C GLY A 198 -14.71 9.65 7.83
N ARG A 199 -13.45 9.51 7.40
CA ARG A 199 -12.62 10.62 6.90
C ARG A 199 -12.51 10.55 5.38
N ASN A 200 -13.17 11.47 4.69
CA ASN A 200 -13.05 11.60 3.25
C ASN A 200 -11.75 12.33 2.87
N ILE A 201 -10.67 11.57 2.69
CA ILE A 201 -9.38 12.09 2.22
C ILE A 201 -9.34 12.03 0.69
N ARG A 202 -9.05 13.16 0.03
CA ARG A 202 -8.95 13.20 -1.44
C ARG A 202 -7.87 12.25 -1.93
N ARG A 203 -8.15 11.52 -3.01
CA ARG A 203 -7.24 10.54 -3.63
C ARG A 203 -5.81 11.07 -3.80
N LYS A 204 -5.64 12.31 -4.27
CA LYS A 204 -4.32 12.92 -4.47
C LYS A 204 -3.41 12.88 -3.23
N HIS A 205 -3.98 13.02 -2.03
CA HIS A 205 -3.19 12.96 -0.79
C HIS A 205 -2.75 11.53 -0.47
N LEU A 206 -3.63 10.54 -0.73
CA LEU A 206 -3.29 9.13 -0.59
C LEU A 206 -2.17 8.73 -1.56
N LEU A 207 -2.24 9.21 -2.80
CA LEU A 207 -1.21 9.00 -3.82
C LEU A 207 0.13 9.57 -3.38
N VAL A 208 0.16 10.83 -2.92
CA VAL A 208 1.41 11.46 -2.42
C VAL A 208 2.04 10.65 -1.29
N VAL A 209 1.23 10.13 -0.36
CA VAL A 209 1.74 9.27 0.73
C VAL A 209 2.31 7.97 0.16
N ALA A 210 1.57 7.28 -0.71
CA ALA A 210 2.01 6.02 -1.30
C ALA A 210 3.29 6.18 -2.13
N ASP A 211 3.37 7.23 -2.96
CA ASP A 211 4.55 7.58 -3.75
C ASP A 211 5.74 7.90 -2.85
N SER A 212 5.54 8.70 -1.80
CA SER A 212 6.62 9.08 -0.87
C SER A 212 7.23 7.88 -0.17
N LEU A 213 6.42 6.88 0.19
CA LEU A 213 6.88 5.69 0.90
C LEU A 213 7.53 4.65 -0.03
N SER A 214 7.25 4.71 -1.34
CA SER A 214 7.69 3.71 -2.33
C SER A 214 8.74 4.24 -3.32
N VAL A 215 9.05 5.54 -3.32
CA VAL A 215 9.91 6.24 -4.31
C VAL A 215 11.27 5.59 -4.56
N SER A 216 11.83 4.89 -3.57
CA SER A 216 13.11 4.18 -3.70
C SER A 216 13.00 2.78 -4.33
N GLY A 217 11.82 2.42 -4.88
CA GLY A 217 11.50 1.09 -5.39
C GLY A 217 11.19 0.05 -4.30
N GLN A 218 11.06 0.49 -3.05
CA GLN A 218 10.70 -0.33 -1.89
C GLN A 218 9.93 0.52 -0.90
N PHE A 219 9.00 -0.11 -0.17
CA PHE A 219 8.25 0.53 0.89
C PHE A 219 9.11 0.75 2.13
N HIS A 220 9.28 2.01 2.53
CA HIS A 220 9.90 2.41 3.78
C HIS A 220 8.85 3.02 4.69
N GLY A 221 8.76 2.55 5.93
CA GLY A 221 7.81 3.09 6.91
C GLY A 221 8.16 4.52 7.34
N LEU A 222 7.17 5.25 7.87
CA LEU A 222 7.33 6.59 8.46
C LEU A 222 8.06 6.51 9.81
N SER A 223 9.35 6.18 9.77
CA SER A 223 10.24 6.11 10.91
C SER A 223 11.59 6.74 10.57
N SER A 224 12.36 7.10 11.60
CA SER A 224 13.73 7.63 11.41
C SER A 224 14.63 6.65 10.65
N GLN A 225 14.46 5.35 10.90
CA GLN A 225 15.17 4.28 10.20
C GLN A 225 14.68 4.13 8.74
N GLY A 226 13.38 4.16 8.50
CA GLY A 226 12.82 4.08 7.15
C GLY A 226 13.27 5.27 6.28
N LEU A 227 13.23 6.48 6.83
CA LEU A 227 13.70 7.69 6.17
C LEU A 227 15.20 7.63 5.85
N LYS A 228 16.01 7.10 6.78
CA LYS A 228 17.44 6.87 6.54
C LYS A 228 17.67 5.90 5.39
N GLN A 229 17.00 4.74 5.40
CA GLN A 229 17.12 3.72 4.36
C GLN A 229 16.71 4.26 2.98
N GLN A 230 15.59 4.98 2.90
CA GLN A 230 15.13 5.64 1.68
C GLN A 230 16.18 6.62 1.13
N ARG A 231 16.73 7.50 1.98
CA ARG A 231 17.75 8.46 1.57
C ARG A 231 19.04 7.79 1.11
N THR A 232 19.48 6.75 1.82
CA THR A 232 20.65 5.95 1.39
C THR A 232 20.42 5.33 0.02
N ARG A 233 19.25 4.73 -0.25
CA ARG A 233 18.92 4.18 -1.58
C ARG A 233 18.89 5.24 -2.67
N LEU A 234 18.36 6.42 -2.37
CA LEU A 234 18.32 7.55 -3.30
C LEU A 234 19.65 8.30 -3.41
N SER A 235 20.69 7.87 -2.69
CA SER A 235 21.99 8.54 -2.63
C SER A 235 21.88 10.02 -2.22
N ILE A 236 20.91 10.32 -1.35
CA ILE A 236 20.70 11.66 -0.77
C ILE A 236 21.53 11.76 0.51
N SER A 237 22.55 12.61 0.49
CA SER A 237 23.31 12.97 1.69
C SER A 237 22.62 14.13 2.42
N SER A 238 22.07 13.85 3.60
CA SER A 238 21.52 14.89 4.50
C SER A 238 21.76 14.57 5.99
N PRO A 239 23.03 14.47 6.44
CA PRO A 239 23.38 14.19 7.85
C PRO A 239 22.68 15.06 8.90
N PHE A 240 22.47 16.35 8.63
CA PHE A 240 21.83 17.31 9.52
C PHE A 240 20.34 17.00 9.69
N SER A 241 19.62 16.85 8.57
CA SER A 241 18.24 16.35 8.57
C SER A 241 18.12 15.01 9.31
N GLU A 242 19.02 14.07 9.05
CA GLU A 242 19.02 12.78 9.75
C GLU A 242 19.20 12.96 11.26
N ALA A 243 20.11 13.84 11.69
CA ALA A 243 20.34 14.16 13.10
C ALA A 243 19.08 14.72 13.77
N CYS A 244 18.30 15.57 13.09
CA CYS A 244 17.04 16.13 13.62
C CYS A 244 15.96 15.08 13.90
N PHE A 245 15.92 13.98 13.14
CA PHE A 245 14.91 12.93 13.27
C PHE A 245 15.42 11.67 13.99
N SER A 246 16.67 11.64 14.45
CA SER A 246 17.30 10.47 15.07
C SER A 246 18.09 10.84 16.33
N ARG A 247 19.29 10.27 16.52
CA ARG A 247 20.19 10.55 17.66
C ARG A 247 21.28 11.51 17.20
N PRO A 248 21.17 12.85 17.44
CA PRO A 248 22.00 13.84 16.77
C PRO A 248 23.50 13.57 16.87
N ALA A 249 24.00 13.33 18.10
CA ALA A 249 25.42 13.08 18.34
C ALA A 249 25.95 11.86 17.55
N GLN A 250 25.20 10.76 17.52
CA GLN A 250 25.62 9.56 16.82
C GLN A 250 25.60 9.76 15.30
N SER A 251 24.60 10.48 14.78
CA SER A 251 24.48 10.78 13.36
C SER A 251 25.65 11.62 12.88
N PHE A 252 26.04 12.66 13.62
CA PHE A 252 27.23 13.46 13.30
C PHE A 252 28.54 12.67 13.41
N ILE A 253 28.70 11.81 14.43
CA ILE A 253 29.88 10.94 14.55
C ILE A 253 29.98 10.01 13.33
N ASN A 254 28.87 9.40 12.92
CA ASN A 254 28.85 8.50 11.76
C ASN A 254 29.13 9.24 10.45
N ALA A 255 28.54 10.42 10.26
CA ALA A 255 28.81 11.27 9.10
C ALA A 255 30.28 11.71 9.03
N ALA A 256 30.87 12.09 10.17
CA ALA A 256 32.29 12.44 10.26
C ALA A 256 33.20 11.26 9.90
N LYS A 257 32.90 10.05 10.40
CA LYS A 257 33.63 8.82 10.04
C LYS A 257 33.56 8.49 8.55
N GLN A 258 32.45 8.82 7.90
CA GLN A 258 32.23 8.59 6.47
C GLN A 258 32.64 9.78 5.61
N SER A 259 33.18 10.85 6.22
CA SER A 259 33.48 12.12 5.55
C SER A 259 32.31 12.65 4.70
N SER A 260 31.08 12.47 5.19
CA SER A 260 29.86 12.89 4.50
C SER A 260 29.73 14.40 4.46
N VAL A 261 29.31 14.93 3.31
CA VAL A 261 29.01 16.36 3.12
C VAL A 261 27.51 16.57 3.16
N ASP A 262 27.06 17.59 3.90
CA ASP A 262 25.67 18.02 3.91
C ASP A 262 25.51 19.27 3.04
N ASN A 263 24.63 19.19 2.04
CA ASN A 263 24.37 20.31 1.12
C ASN A 263 23.30 21.28 1.66
N LEU A 264 22.69 20.98 2.81
CA LEU A 264 21.63 21.75 3.45
C LEU A 264 20.44 22.01 2.50
N CYS A 265 20.13 21.03 1.65
CA CYS A 265 19.06 21.12 0.66
C CYS A 265 17.66 20.87 1.25
N GLY A 266 17.56 20.33 2.46
CA GLY A 266 16.29 20.10 3.13
C GLY A 266 15.70 21.39 3.71
N THR A 267 14.38 21.45 3.84
CA THR A 267 13.68 22.58 4.46
C THR A 267 14.13 22.83 5.89
N VAL A 268 14.25 21.78 6.70
CA VAL A 268 14.70 21.87 8.11
C VAL A 268 16.14 22.36 8.18
N ASP A 269 17.00 21.84 7.30
CA ASP A 269 18.42 22.22 7.23
C ASP A 269 18.55 23.70 6.86
N ALA A 270 17.87 24.14 5.80
CA ALA A 270 17.90 25.52 5.36
C ALA A 270 17.48 26.47 6.48
N MET A 271 16.34 26.20 7.12
CA MET A 271 15.82 27.03 8.21
C MET A 271 16.77 27.09 9.41
N ALA A 272 17.33 25.96 9.84
CA ALA A 272 18.24 25.91 10.98
C ALA A 272 19.54 26.70 10.75
N TRP A 273 19.96 26.83 9.50
CA TRP A 273 21.15 27.58 9.08
C TRP A 273 20.85 29.00 8.58
N GLY A 274 19.61 29.49 8.75
CA GLY A 274 19.21 30.84 8.32
C GLY A 274 19.19 31.03 6.81
N LYS A 275 19.10 29.94 6.04
CA LYS A 275 18.92 29.95 4.58
C LYS A 275 17.44 29.89 4.23
N GLU A 276 17.10 30.43 3.06
CA GLU A 276 15.75 30.31 2.53
C GLU A 276 15.49 28.86 2.06
N PRO A 277 14.37 28.23 2.48
CA PRO A 277 14.03 26.87 2.06
C PRO A 277 13.60 26.84 0.59
N PHE A 278 13.93 25.78 -0.13
CA PHE A 278 13.60 25.61 -1.56
C PHE A 278 12.12 25.21 -1.77
N ALA A 279 11.18 26.01 -1.27
CA ALA A 279 9.74 25.75 -1.39
C ALA A 279 8.93 27.06 -1.32
N GLY A 280 7.79 27.09 -2.02
CA GLY A 280 6.88 28.23 -2.01
C GLY A 280 7.49 29.50 -2.60
N THR A 281 7.44 30.61 -1.86
CA THR A 281 7.92 31.93 -2.28
C THR A 281 9.44 32.01 -2.45
N SER A 282 10.18 31.11 -1.80
CA SER A 282 11.62 30.94 -1.95
C SER A 282 11.97 29.69 -2.77
N GLY A 283 11.11 29.36 -3.74
CA GLY A 283 11.22 28.18 -4.59
C GLY A 283 12.42 28.19 -5.56
N PRO A 284 12.36 27.42 -6.67
CA PRO A 284 13.47 27.22 -7.61
C PRO A 284 13.85 28.45 -8.45
N PHE A 285 13.41 29.64 -8.05
CA PHE A 285 13.61 30.87 -8.80
C PHE A 285 14.32 31.90 -7.93
N LYS A 286 15.03 32.82 -8.59
CA LYS A 286 15.61 33.99 -7.95
C LYS A 286 14.98 35.23 -8.54
N ILE A 287 14.58 36.15 -7.68
CA ILE A 287 14.12 37.46 -8.10
C ILE A 287 15.37 38.31 -8.32
N MET A 288 15.55 38.80 -9.55
CA MET A 288 16.64 39.70 -9.90
C MET A 288 16.07 41.05 -10.29
N TYR A 289 16.65 42.12 -9.75
CA TYR A 289 16.30 43.47 -10.19
C TYR A 289 16.78 43.68 -11.63
N SER A 290 15.89 44.12 -12.51
CA SER A 290 16.17 44.23 -13.95
C SER A 290 17.08 45.43 -14.31
N GLY A 291 17.36 46.33 -13.38
CA GLY A 291 18.19 47.52 -13.60
C GLY A 291 17.56 48.59 -14.50
N LYS A 292 16.39 48.33 -15.08
CA LYS A 292 15.67 49.29 -15.92
C LYS A 292 14.87 50.23 -15.02
N ALA A 293 15.01 51.54 -15.24
CA ALA A 293 14.12 52.52 -14.63
C ALA A 293 12.69 52.18 -15.07
N HIS A 294 11.82 51.88 -14.10
CA HIS A 294 10.41 51.68 -14.39
C HIS A 294 9.82 53.07 -14.60
N GLU A 295 9.49 53.42 -15.84
CA GLU A 295 8.62 54.57 -16.06
C GLU A 295 7.33 54.29 -15.30
N PRO A 296 6.90 55.17 -14.38
CA PRO A 296 5.67 54.95 -13.65
C PRO A 296 4.55 54.80 -14.67
N ILE A 297 3.92 53.62 -14.68
CA ILE A 297 2.70 53.39 -15.45
C ILE A 297 1.75 54.51 -15.02
N ALA A 298 1.38 55.39 -15.95
CA ALA A 298 0.46 56.49 -15.67
C ALA A 298 -0.71 55.93 -14.87
N SER A 299 -0.96 56.49 -13.69
CA SER A 299 -1.92 55.94 -12.73
C SER A 299 -3.27 55.73 -13.42
N VAL A 300 -3.58 54.48 -13.74
CA VAL A 300 -4.89 54.13 -14.27
C VAL A 300 -5.85 54.29 -13.10
N ASN A 301 -6.92 55.06 -13.30
CA ASN A 301 -7.97 55.20 -12.30
C ASN A 301 -8.50 53.79 -11.97
N VAL A 302 -8.58 53.47 -10.68
CA VAL A 302 -9.01 52.14 -10.19
C VAL A 302 -10.35 51.72 -10.80
N TYR A 303 -11.26 52.67 -11.05
CA TYR A 303 -12.55 52.40 -11.67
C TYR A 303 -12.44 52.03 -13.16
N ASP A 304 -11.50 52.61 -13.89
CA ASP A 304 -11.26 52.29 -15.31
C ASP A 304 -10.63 50.90 -15.46
N PHE A 305 -9.75 50.51 -14.53
CA PHE A 305 -9.13 49.18 -14.50
C PHE A 305 -10.14 48.06 -14.17
N LEU A 306 -11.07 48.31 -13.24
CA LEU A 306 -12.10 47.34 -12.87
C LEU A 306 -13.19 47.16 -13.94
N GLN A 307 -13.38 48.16 -14.80
CA GLN A 307 -14.35 48.08 -15.90
C GLN A 307 -13.87 47.21 -17.07
N ASN A 308 -12.56 47.04 -17.24
CA ASN A 308 -12.02 46.20 -18.31
C ASN A 308 -10.65 45.61 -17.93
N PRO A 309 -10.61 44.45 -17.26
CA PRO A 309 -9.35 43.81 -16.88
C PRO A 309 -8.72 43.16 -18.12
N GLU A 310 -8.04 43.95 -18.95
CA GLU A 310 -7.12 43.39 -19.94
C GLU A 310 -5.92 42.80 -19.19
N VAL A 311 -5.90 41.47 -19.05
CA VAL A 311 -4.72 40.72 -18.61
C VAL A 311 -3.67 40.88 -19.70
N ARG A 312 -2.72 41.81 -19.49
CA ARG A 312 -1.53 41.92 -20.34
C ARG A 312 -0.61 40.75 -20.01
N ASP A 313 -0.68 39.69 -20.80
CA ASP A 313 0.34 38.64 -20.81
C ASP A 313 1.67 39.27 -21.21
N ALA A 314 2.58 39.39 -20.24
CA ALA A 314 3.95 39.81 -20.47
C ALA A 314 4.69 38.66 -21.18
N ASN A 315 4.63 38.63 -22.52
CA ASN A 315 5.51 37.80 -23.34
C ASN A 315 6.96 38.22 -23.10
N SER A 316 7.71 37.42 -22.35
CA SER A 316 9.17 37.51 -22.27
C SER A 316 9.80 36.70 -23.39
N ASN A 317 10.35 37.38 -24.39
CA ASN A 317 11.25 36.77 -25.37
C ASN A 317 12.62 36.47 -24.75
N GLY A 318 13.15 35.27 -25.01
CA GLY A 318 14.59 35.05 -25.17
C GLY A 318 15.23 34.02 -24.23
N GLY A 319 15.26 32.76 -24.65
CA GLY A 319 16.16 31.73 -24.09
C GLY A 319 15.89 30.37 -24.74
N THR A 320 16.73 29.96 -25.68
CA THR A 320 16.66 28.67 -26.38
C THR A 320 16.82 27.53 -25.37
N ILE A 321 15.71 26.93 -24.96
CA ILE A 321 15.63 25.80 -24.02
C ILE A 321 14.81 24.71 -24.71
N SER A 322 15.30 23.47 -24.59
CA SER A 322 14.85 22.26 -25.30
C SER A 322 13.32 22.11 -25.42
N GLU A 323 12.84 21.99 -26.66
CA GLU A 323 11.43 21.96 -27.11
C GLU A 323 10.55 20.83 -26.52
N GLN A 324 11.02 20.05 -25.53
CA GLN A 324 10.25 18.96 -24.92
C GLN A 324 9.82 19.20 -23.47
N GLN A 325 10.37 20.21 -22.77
CA GLN A 325 10.12 20.41 -21.33
C GLN A 325 8.98 21.38 -20.99
N ASP A 326 8.61 22.32 -21.88
CA ASP A 326 7.58 23.34 -21.59
C ASP A 326 6.13 22.86 -21.77
N PHE A 327 5.88 21.78 -22.51
CA PHE A 327 4.51 21.31 -22.75
C PHE A 327 3.86 20.64 -21.52
N ARG A 328 4.65 20.25 -20.51
CA ARG A 328 4.15 19.62 -19.26
C ARG A 328 3.77 20.64 -18.19
N SER A 329 4.08 21.92 -18.36
CA SER A 329 3.89 22.98 -17.36
C SER A 329 2.85 24.04 -17.77
N ALA A 330 2.39 24.05 -19.02
CA ALA A 330 1.35 24.97 -19.48
C ALA A 330 -0.03 24.56 -18.92
N ARG A 331 -0.53 25.31 -17.93
CA ARG A 331 -1.86 25.10 -17.34
C ARG A 331 -2.96 25.29 -18.39
N VAL A 332 -4.00 24.48 -18.28
CA VAL A 332 -5.14 24.47 -19.19
C VAL A 332 -6.41 24.67 -18.37
N GLY A 333 -6.97 25.88 -18.33
CA GLY A 333 -8.14 26.16 -17.48
C GLY A 333 -7.92 25.73 -16.03
N LEU A 334 -8.65 24.70 -15.60
CA LEU A 334 -8.55 24.09 -14.25
C LEU A 334 -7.46 23.00 -14.11
N TRP A 335 -6.90 22.49 -15.21
CA TRP A 335 -5.94 21.39 -15.22
C TRP A 335 -4.48 21.88 -15.19
N ASP A 336 -3.61 21.06 -14.60
CA ASP A 336 -2.19 21.40 -14.47
C ASP A 336 -1.45 21.40 -15.82
N ASN A 337 -1.89 20.55 -16.75
CA ASN A 337 -1.44 20.54 -18.14
C ASN A 337 -2.41 19.79 -19.07
N ILE A 338 -2.11 19.77 -20.37
CA ILE A 338 -2.95 19.14 -21.39
C ILE A 338 -3.07 17.62 -21.22
N ILE A 339 -2.07 16.97 -20.62
CA ILE A 339 -2.06 15.52 -20.38
C ILE A 339 -3.03 15.19 -19.24
N ASP A 340 -3.06 16.01 -18.19
CA ASP A 340 -3.99 15.89 -17.08
C ASP A 340 -5.44 16.05 -17.54
N MET A 341 -5.75 17.12 -18.31
CA MET A 341 -7.08 17.32 -18.91
C MET A 341 -7.53 16.09 -19.72
N ARG A 342 -6.67 15.61 -20.62
CA ARG A 342 -6.96 14.42 -21.45
C ARG A 342 -7.23 13.19 -20.60
N THR A 343 -6.38 12.94 -19.61
CA THR A 343 -6.44 11.73 -18.77
C THR A 343 -7.69 11.76 -17.89
N CYS A 344 -8.01 12.91 -17.31
CA CYS A 344 -9.21 13.11 -16.50
C CYS A 344 -10.48 12.81 -17.32
N LEU A 345 -10.63 13.45 -18.49
CA LEU A 345 -11.81 13.26 -19.35
C LEU A 345 -11.92 11.84 -19.89
N GLN A 346 -10.80 11.21 -20.26
CA GLN A 346 -10.78 9.81 -20.71
C GLN A 346 -11.21 8.85 -19.59
N ASN A 347 -10.71 9.05 -18.38
CA ASN A 347 -11.06 8.22 -17.23
C ASN A 347 -12.53 8.37 -16.87
N MET A 348 -13.12 9.57 -16.99
CA MET A 348 -14.57 9.76 -16.80
C MET A 348 -15.39 8.90 -17.78
N LEU A 349 -15.05 8.88 -19.07
CA LEU A 349 -15.76 8.05 -20.06
C LEU A 349 -15.70 6.54 -19.76
N GLN A 350 -14.68 6.08 -19.02
CA GLN A 350 -14.53 4.69 -18.60
C GLN A 350 -15.18 4.39 -17.24
N LYS A 351 -15.14 5.36 -16.31
CA LYS A 351 -15.66 5.28 -14.95
C LYS A 351 -17.18 5.12 -14.91
N TYR A 352 -17.90 5.89 -15.71
CA TYR A 352 -19.37 5.90 -15.72
C TYR A 352 -19.94 4.85 -16.68
N LYS A 353 -21.09 4.27 -16.31
CA LYS A 353 -21.85 3.36 -17.18
C LYS A 353 -22.54 4.14 -18.30
N LEU A 354 -22.92 3.43 -19.35
CA LEU A 354 -23.66 4.03 -20.46
C LEU A 354 -25.01 4.56 -19.96
N ASN A 355 -25.39 5.76 -20.41
CA ASN A 355 -26.55 6.54 -19.97
C ASN A 355 -26.53 7.00 -18.51
N GLU A 356 -25.43 6.80 -17.79
CA GLU A 356 -25.26 7.34 -16.44
C GLU A 356 -24.91 8.83 -16.51
N TYR A 357 -25.52 9.60 -15.59
CA TYR A 357 -25.26 11.02 -15.43
C TYR A 357 -23.92 11.25 -14.73
N VAL A 358 -23.17 12.24 -15.20
CA VAL A 358 -21.94 12.68 -14.57
C VAL A 358 -22.27 13.38 -13.26
N THR A 359 -21.56 13.07 -12.18
CA THR A 359 -21.78 13.74 -10.88
C THR A 359 -21.52 15.24 -10.96
N GLU A 360 -22.14 16.04 -10.10
CA GLU A 360 -21.96 17.50 -10.08
C GLU A 360 -20.48 17.95 -9.97
N LEU A 361 -19.65 17.17 -9.27
CA LEU A 361 -18.22 17.45 -9.16
C LEU A 361 -17.46 17.20 -10.47
N ASP A 362 -17.76 16.12 -11.18
CA ASP A 362 -17.14 15.82 -12.48
C ASP A 362 -17.77 16.69 -13.61
N LYS A 363 -19.01 17.17 -13.41
CA LYS A 363 -19.75 18.01 -14.36
C LYS A 363 -19.07 19.36 -14.58
N SER A 364 -18.52 19.99 -13.54
CA SER A 364 -17.77 21.26 -13.70
C SER A 364 -16.54 21.10 -14.61
N ASP A 365 -15.82 19.99 -14.46
CA ASP A 365 -14.64 19.69 -15.27
C ASP A 365 -15.04 19.47 -16.74
N VAL A 366 -16.13 18.75 -16.97
CA VAL A 366 -16.62 18.50 -18.33
C VAL A 366 -17.14 19.78 -18.99
N ILE A 367 -17.81 20.67 -18.23
CA ILE A 367 -18.27 21.98 -18.72
C ILE A 367 -17.09 22.87 -19.08
N GLU A 368 -16.06 22.93 -18.24
CA GLU A 368 -14.85 23.71 -18.52
C GLU A 368 -14.15 23.18 -19.78
N ALA A 369 -14.08 21.86 -19.96
CA ALA A 369 -13.51 21.25 -21.15
C ALA A 369 -14.31 21.59 -22.42
N LEU A 370 -15.64 21.63 -22.33
CA LEU A 370 -16.52 21.95 -23.46
C LEU A 370 -16.27 23.36 -24.02
N ARG A 371 -15.78 24.30 -23.20
CA ARG A 371 -15.44 25.67 -23.64
C ARG A 371 -14.33 25.69 -24.68
N PHE A 372 -13.42 24.72 -24.63
CA PHE A 372 -12.34 24.57 -25.60
C PHE A 372 -12.75 23.82 -26.87
N HIS A 373 -14.00 23.35 -26.96
CA HIS A 373 -14.48 22.68 -28.16
C HIS A 373 -14.63 23.71 -29.31
N PRO A 374 -14.21 23.40 -30.55
CA PRO A 374 -14.31 24.35 -31.69
C PRO A 374 -15.74 24.85 -31.97
N ARG A 375 -16.74 24.02 -31.62
CA ARG A 375 -18.18 24.34 -31.68
C ARG A 375 -18.80 24.48 -30.29
N GLY A 376 -18.03 24.89 -29.28
CA GLY A 376 -18.47 24.92 -27.88
C GLY A 376 -19.74 25.74 -27.66
N HIS A 377 -19.79 26.96 -28.22
CA HIS A 377 -20.96 27.84 -28.14
C HIS A 377 -22.22 27.21 -28.75
N GLU A 378 -22.12 26.65 -29.96
CA GLU A 378 -23.24 25.96 -30.62
C GLU A 378 -23.71 24.75 -29.81
N LYS A 379 -22.78 24.00 -29.23
CA LYS A 379 -23.10 22.82 -28.42
C LYS A 379 -23.82 23.18 -27.14
N ILE A 380 -23.37 24.22 -26.43
CA ILE A 380 -24.03 24.73 -25.22
C ILE A 380 -25.45 25.20 -25.54
N GLY A 381 -25.63 25.99 -26.61
CA GLY A 381 -26.95 26.41 -27.08
C GLY A 381 -27.77 27.11 -26.00
N ALA A 382 -28.95 26.55 -25.68
CA ALA A 382 -29.92 27.09 -24.73
C ALA A 382 -29.49 27.03 -23.24
N GLY A 383 -28.35 26.43 -22.93
CA GLY A 383 -27.86 26.24 -21.56
C GLY A 383 -27.66 24.76 -21.23
N ILE A 384 -26.94 24.48 -20.14
CA ILE A 384 -26.54 23.13 -19.73
C ILE A 384 -27.37 22.71 -18.53
N ARG A 385 -28.25 21.73 -18.72
CA ARG A 385 -28.98 21.12 -17.61
C ARG A 385 -28.17 20.02 -16.96
N ASP A 386 -27.75 19.03 -17.76
CA ASP A 386 -27.03 17.85 -17.29
C ASP A 386 -26.13 17.24 -18.36
N ILE A 387 -25.24 16.33 -17.96
CA ILE A 387 -24.32 15.62 -18.84
C ILE A 387 -24.35 14.13 -18.50
N LYS A 388 -24.45 13.26 -19.51
CA LYS A 388 -24.38 11.80 -19.36
C LYS A 388 -23.40 11.17 -20.32
N ILE A 389 -23.03 9.91 -20.08
CA ILE A 389 -22.20 9.14 -21.02
C ILE A 389 -23.07 8.45 -22.08
N GLY A 390 -22.66 8.55 -23.34
CA GLY A 390 -23.34 7.91 -24.47
C GLY A 390 -22.38 7.45 -25.55
N HIS A 391 -22.93 6.96 -26.67
CA HIS A 391 -22.18 6.60 -27.86
C HIS A 391 -22.23 7.71 -28.90
N HIS A 392 -21.14 7.90 -29.63
CA HIS A 392 -21.10 8.88 -30.71
C HIS A 392 -22.07 8.47 -31.83
N PRO A 393 -22.97 9.36 -32.30
CA PRO A 393 -24.02 8.99 -33.27
C PRO A 393 -23.48 8.37 -34.57
N SER A 394 -22.35 8.87 -35.09
CA SER A 394 -21.71 8.34 -36.31
C SER A 394 -20.67 7.24 -36.04
N HIS A 395 -20.31 6.99 -34.77
CA HIS A 395 -19.30 6.01 -34.37
C HIS A 395 -19.77 5.25 -33.12
N PRO A 396 -20.70 4.29 -33.29
CA PRO A 396 -21.36 3.62 -32.16
C PRO A 396 -20.40 2.86 -31.23
N GLY A 397 -19.20 2.50 -31.70
CA GLY A 397 -18.18 1.86 -30.88
C GLY A 397 -17.45 2.80 -29.91
N THR A 398 -17.63 4.12 -30.04
CA THR A 398 -16.90 5.11 -29.23
C THR A 398 -17.79 5.78 -28.20
N ARG A 399 -17.35 5.79 -26.93
CA ARG A 399 -18.01 6.54 -25.86
C ARG A 399 -17.70 8.04 -25.95
N CYS A 400 -18.69 8.87 -25.63
CA CYS A 400 -18.59 10.33 -25.61
C CYS A 400 -19.49 10.93 -24.54
N PHE A 401 -19.40 12.25 -24.34
CA PHE A 401 -20.30 12.98 -23.47
C PHE A 401 -21.54 13.42 -24.26
N ILE A 402 -22.72 13.25 -23.66
CA ILE A 402 -23.99 13.73 -24.19
C ILE A 402 -24.47 14.84 -23.28
N LEU A 403 -24.51 16.05 -23.82
CA LEU A 403 -25.08 17.22 -23.20
C LEU A 403 -26.60 17.16 -23.26
N ILE A 404 -27.27 17.45 -22.14
CA ILE A 404 -28.71 17.66 -22.05
C ILE A 404 -28.93 19.14 -21.77
N ARG A 405 -29.60 19.83 -22.69
CA ARG A 405 -29.83 21.27 -22.60
C ARG A 405 -31.04 21.60 -21.75
N ASP A 406 -31.18 22.88 -21.42
CA ASP A 406 -32.32 23.40 -20.66
C ASP A 406 -33.66 23.31 -21.40
N ASP A 407 -33.64 23.07 -22.72
CA ASP A 407 -34.82 22.85 -23.58
C ASP A 407 -35.10 21.36 -23.86
N ASP A 408 -34.49 20.44 -23.10
CA ASP A 408 -34.56 18.97 -23.28
C ASP A 408 -33.89 18.43 -24.56
N SER A 409 -33.31 19.27 -25.40
CA SER A 409 -32.52 18.79 -26.55
C SER A 409 -31.20 18.17 -26.09
N THR A 410 -30.68 17.22 -26.87
CA THR A 410 -29.42 16.53 -26.56
C THR A 410 -28.40 16.66 -27.68
N GLU A 411 -27.13 16.83 -27.31
CA GLU A 411 -26.02 17.01 -28.26
C GLU A 411 -24.78 16.24 -27.77
N ASP A 412 -24.12 15.46 -28.63
CA ASP A 412 -22.90 14.74 -28.27
C ASP A 412 -21.65 15.64 -28.40
N PHE A 413 -20.58 15.38 -27.64
CA PHE A 413 -19.29 15.99 -27.94
C PHE A 413 -18.11 15.10 -27.57
N SER A 414 -17.04 15.28 -28.34
CA SER A 414 -15.81 14.52 -28.19
C SER A 414 -14.81 15.26 -27.31
N TYR A 415 -14.41 14.64 -26.21
CA TYR A 415 -13.34 15.16 -25.36
C TYR A 415 -12.03 15.38 -26.13
N ARG A 416 -11.78 14.58 -27.19
CA ARG A 416 -10.60 14.74 -28.04
C ARG A 416 -10.58 16.09 -28.76
N LYS A 417 -11.76 16.60 -29.15
CA LYS A 417 -11.90 17.92 -29.77
C LYS A 417 -11.70 19.04 -28.75
N CYS A 418 -12.15 18.84 -27.50
CA CYS A 418 -11.86 19.76 -26.39
C CYS A 418 -10.36 19.84 -26.09
N VAL A 419 -9.69 18.69 -25.97
CA VAL A 419 -8.23 18.63 -25.73
C VAL A 419 -7.46 19.27 -26.88
N GLN A 420 -7.85 19.00 -28.13
CA GLN A 420 -7.20 19.63 -29.29
C GLN A 420 -7.36 21.15 -29.28
N GLY A 421 -8.59 21.65 -29.09
CA GLY A 421 -8.83 23.10 -29.06
C GLY A 421 -8.13 23.80 -27.90
N ALA A 422 -8.01 23.13 -26.75
CA ALA A 422 -7.24 23.62 -25.62
C ALA A 422 -5.74 23.72 -25.94
N ALA A 423 -5.17 22.69 -26.58
CA ALA A 423 -3.77 22.70 -27.02
C ALA A 423 -3.50 23.80 -28.06
N ASP A 424 -4.39 23.95 -29.04
CA ASP A 424 -4.31 24.97 -30.09
C ASP A 424 -4.40 26.39 -29.52
N SER A 425 -5.16 26.58 -28.43
CA SER A 425 -5.28 27.87 -27.73
C SER A 425 -4.00 28.30 -27.01
N ILE A 426 -3.11 27.36 -26.70
CA ILE A 426 -1.86 27.62 -25.99
C ILE A 426 -0.72 27.86 -26.97
N SER A 427 -0.53 26.96 -27.94
CA SER A 427 0.42 27.17 -29.04
C SER A 427 0.18 26.23 -30.22
N PRO A 428 0.48 26.65 -31.47
CA PRO A 428 0.41 25.78 -32.63
C PRO A 428 1.28 24.51 -32.52
N GLN A 429 2.43 24.60 -31.84
CA GLN A 429 3.34 23.48 -31.61
C GLN A 429 2.70 22.45 -30.65
N LEU A 430 2.08 22.91 -29.56
CA LEU A 430 1.36 22.04 -28.63
C LEU A 430 0.12 21.42 -29.31
N GLY A 431 -0.56 22.17 -30.17
CA GLY A 431 -1.62 21.67 -31.03
C GLY A 431 -1.18 20.47 -31.87
N SER A 432 -0.07 20.60 -32.61
CA SER A 432 0.49 19.49 -33.41
C SER A 432 0.90 18.29 -32.55
N TYR A 433 1.43 18.54 -31.34
CA TYR A 433 1.78 17.49 -30.39
C TYR A 433 0.53 16.73 -29.87
N ALA A 434 -0.52 17.45 -29.46
CA ALA A 434 -1.77 16.87 -29.01
C ALA A 434 -2.43 16.03 -30.11
N GLU A 435 -2.41 16.50 -31.36
CA GLU A 435 -2.96 15.79 -32.51
C GLU A 435 -2.28 14.42 -32.69
N LYS A 436 -0.94 14.37 -32.59
CA LYS A 436 -0.17 13.12 -32.63
C LYS A 436 -0.60 12.18 -31.50
N ILE A 437 -0.67 12.67 -30.28
CA ILE A 437 -1.03 11.86 -29.10
C ILE A 437 -2.45 11.31 -29.16
N LEU A 438 -3.39 12.06 -29.74
CA LEU A 438 -4.78 11.64 -29.90
C LEU A 438 -4.96 10.61 -31.04
N ARG A 439 -4.02 10.55 -32.00
CA ARG A 439 -4.02 9.58 -33.11
C ARG A 439 -3.38 8.23 -32.75
N TYR A 440 -2.32 8.19 -31.95
CA TYR A 440 -1.53 6.96 -31.71
C TYR A 440 -2.14 5.91 -30.76
N ARG A 441 -3.37 6.08 -30.27
CA ARG A 441 -4.05 5.08 -29.39
C ARG A 441 -5.47 4.73 -29.87
N ALA A 442 -5.63 4.54 -31.18
CA ALA A 442 -6.83 3.98 -31.79
C ALA A 442 -6.64 2.49 -32.18
N VAL A 443 -5.84 1.76 -31.42
CA VAL A 443 -5.74 0.29 -31.49
C VAL A 443 -6.16 -0.28 -30.15
#